data_AF-A0A067EYJ0-F1
#
_entry.id   AF-A0A067EYJ0-F1
#
_cell.length_a   1.000
_cell.length_b   1.000
_cell.length_c   1.000
_cell.angle_alpha   90.00
_cell.angle_beta   90.00
_cell.angle_gamma   90.00
#
_symmetry.space_group_name_H-M   'P 1'
#
loop_
_entity.id
_entity.type
_entity.pdbx_description
1 polymer ?
#
loop_
_entity_poly.entity_id
_entity_poly.type
_entity_poly.pdbx_seq_one_letter_code
_entity_poly.pdbx_strand_id
1 'polypeptide(L)'
;MASDPSLQPEIGPDGLSREAPVIAYTERKIEEEQLQLRKFIEENYSKIRDVERELANLTMEMKLTAGPKKAALEHLRKKIEMSTERIRVAKQKEEQAQKVWEAASQAVKDEEAMKQKLCEDLNNLVKESSSTQFSRLEELKRRLEALNPSRASAPSPYVRYLLFHFIYLLIIFCA
;
A
#
# COMPACT_ATOMS: atom_id res chain seq x y z
N MET A 1 36.69 -55.89 -37.38
CA MET A 1 37.27 -55.44 -38.67
C MET A 1 36.88 -56.47 -39.71
N ALA A 2 35.66 -56.37 -40.25
CA ALA A 2 35.22 -57.24 -41.32
C ALA A 2 35.75 -56.65 -42.62
N SER A 3 36.77 -57.28 -43.20
CA SER A 3 37.28 -56.91 -44.52
C SER A 3 36.19 -57.18 -45.55
N ASP A 4 35.77 -56.15 -46.28
CA ASP A 4 34.75 -56.26 -47.32
C ASP A 4 35.23 -57.27 -48.39
N PRO A 5 34.49 -58.37 -48.67
CA PRO A 5 34.90 -59.43 -49.58
C PRO A 5 35.24 -58.95 -51.01
N SER A 6 34.78 -57.75 -51.38
CA SER A 6 35.00 -57.11 -52.68
C SER A 6 36.41 -56.55 -52.91
N LEU A 7 37.29 -56.57 -51.90
CA LEU A 7 38.64 -55.97 -51.95
C LEU A 7 39.76 -56.98 -52.27
N GLN A 8 39.43 -58.24 -52.56
CA GLN A 8 40.44 -59.23 -52.94
C GLN A 8 40.92 -59.01 -54.39
N PRO A 9 42.25 -59.07 -54.67
CA PRO A 9 42.77 -58.93 -56.02
C PRO A 9 42.21 -60.01 -56.96
N GLU A 10 41.57 -59.60 -58.05
CA GLU A 10 41.10 -60.53 -59.08
C GLU A 10 42.29 -60.93 -59.97
N ILE A 11 42.70 -62.20 -59.88
CA ILE A 11 43.82 -62.77 -60.64
C ILE A 11 43.27 -63.22 -62.00
N GLY A 12 43.80 -62.66 -63.09
CA GLY A 12 43.41 -63.05 -64.45
C GLY A 12 43.84 -64.48 -64.80
N PRO A 13 43.26 -65.09 -65.86
CA PRO A 13 43.65 -66.43 -66.32
C PRO A 13 45.10 -66.52 -66.82
N ASP A 14 45.77 -65.38 -66.98
CA ASP A 14 47.18 -65.18 -67.31
C ASP A 14 48.10 -65.09 -66.07
N GLY A 15 47.54 -65.17 -64.86
CA GLY A 15 48.30 -65.08 -63.60
C GLY A 15 48.72 -63.67 -63.21
N LEU A 16 48.29 -62.64 -63.94
CA LEU A 16 48.58 -61.24 -63.63
C LEU A 16 47.48 -60.66 -62.73
N SER A 17 47.87 -59.89 -61.71
CA SER A 17 46.91 -59.15 -60.87
C SER A 17 46.32 -58.01 -61.71
N ARG A 18 45.01 -58.05 -61.97
CA ARG A 18 44.32 -56.89 -62.56
C ARG A 18 44.34 -55.73 -61.58
N GLU A 19 44.32 -54.49 -62.10
CA GLU A 19 44.41 -53.25 -61.31
C GLU A 19 43.66 -53.37 -59.99
N ALA A 20 44.41 -53.15 -58.90
CA ALA A 20 44.03 -53.60 -57.58
C ALA A 20 42.62 -53.08 -57.22
N PRO A 21 41.63 -53.96 -56.98
CA PRO A 21 40.26 -53.60 -56.59
C PRO A 21 40.19 -52.61 -55.42
N VAL A 22 41.23 -52.60 -54.58
CA VAL A 22 41.47 -51.67 -53.49
C VAL A 22 41.67 -50.22 -53.94
N ILE A 23 42.36 -49.97 -55.06
CA ILE A 23 42.61 -48.62 -55.59
C ILE A 23 41.28 -48.03 -56.08
N ALA A 24 40.56 -48.75 -56.93
CA ALA A 24 39.26 -48.33 -57.45
C ALA A 24 38.16 -48.17 -56.37
N TYR A 25 38.25 -48.93 -55.27
CA TYR A 25 37.38 -48.76 -54.11
C TYR A 25 37.75 -47.50 -53.31
N THR A 26 39.05 -47.27 -53.08
CA THR A 26 39.55 -46.11 -52.34
C THR A 26 39.26 -44.80 -53.08
N GLU A 27 39.41 -44.78 -54.40
CA GLU A 27 39.06 -43.64 -55.25
C GLU A 27 37.57 -43.31 -55.17
N ARG A 28 36.68 -44.32 -55.25
CA ARG A 28 35.23 -44.13 -55.06
C ARG A 28 34.90 -43.55 -53.67
N LYS A 29 35.54 -44.07 -52.62
CA LYS A 29 35.40 -43.56 -51.25
C LYS A 29 35.81 -42.08 -51.13
N ILE A 30 36.93 -41.71 -51.74
CA ILE A 30 37.41 -40.33 -51.75
C ILE A 30 36.44 -39.42 -52.51
N GLU A 31 35.93 -39.85 -53.67
CA GLU A 31 34.94 -39.09 -54.44
C GLU A 31 33.64 -38.87 -53.67
N GLU A 32 33.14 -39.90 -52.97
CA GLU A 32 31.98 -39.80 -52.09
C GLU A 32 32.18 -38.79 -50.95
N GLU A 33 33.32 -38.84 -50.26
CA GLU A 33 33.66 -37.91 -49.18
C GLU A 33 33.83 -36.47 -49.71
N GLN A 34 34.45 -36.30 -50.88
CA GLN A 34 34.59 -35.00 -51.53
C GLN A 34 33.23 -34.42 -51.94
N LEU A 35 32.31 -35.27 -52.41
CA LEU A 35 30.95 -34.86 -52.74
C LEU A 35 30.17 -34.45 -51.48
N GLN A 36 30.29 -35.21 -50.39
CA GLN A 36 29.68 -34.88 -49.10
C GLN A 36 30.23 -33.58 -48.53
N LEU A 37 31.54 -33.37 -48.59
CA LEU A 37 32.19 -32.15 -48.12
C LEU A 37 31.69 -30.92 -48.89
N ARG A 38 31.56 -31.01 -50.22
CA ARG A 38 31.00 -29.93 -51.04
C ARG A 38 29.57 -29.58 -50.65
N LYS A 39 28.71 -30.58 -50.43
CA LYS A 39 27.34 -30.37 -49.96
C LYS A 39 27.31 -29.69 -48.59
N PHE A 40 28.14 -30.15 -47.66
CA PHE A 40 28.22 -29.56 -46.33
C PHE A 40 28.70 -28.11 -46.36
N ILE A 41 29.70 -27.80 -47.20
CA ILE A 41 30.18 -26.44 -47.41
C ILE A 41 29.07 -25.56 -47.98
N GLU A 42 28.36 -26.03 -49.01
CA GLU A 42 27.24 -25.30 -49.62
C GLU A 42 26.12 -25.02 -48.63
N GLU A 43 25.73 -26.02 -47.83
CA GLU A 43 24.74 -25.87 -46.76
C GLU A 43 25.18 -24.85 -45.71
N ASN A 44 26.44 -24.87 -45.29
CA ASN A 44 26.95 -23.90 -44.31
C ASN A 44 26.97 -22.47 -44.89
N TYR A 45 27.39 -22.31 -46.14
CA TYR A 45 27.29 -20.99 -46.80
C TYR A 45 25.85 -20.52 -46.93
N SER A 46 24.90 -21.41 -47.17
CA SER A 46 23.47 -21.05 -47.15
C SER A 46 23.04 -20.58 -45.77
N LYS A 47 23.38 -21.33 -44.71
CA LYS A 47 23.05 -20.97 -43.32
C LYS A 47 23.65 -19.63 -42.91
N ILE A 48 24.91 -19.36 -43.28
CA ILE A 48 25.56 -18.07 -43.00
C ILE A 48 24.78 -16.93 -43.64
N ARG A 49 24.39 -17.06 -44.92
CA ARG A 49 23.61 -16.04 -45.62
C ARG A 49 22.24 -15.81 -44.99
N ASP A 50 21.59 -16.87 -44.53
CA ASP A 50 20.28 -16.76 -43.88
C ASP A 50 20.42 -16.02 -42.54
N VAL A 51 21.42 -16.34 -41.73
CA VAL A 51 21.74 -15.63 -40.48
C VAL A 51 22.09 -14.16 -40.72
N GLU A 52 22.90 -13.86 -41.74
CA GLU A 52 23.24 -12.49 -42.11
C GLU A 52 22.00 -11.67 -42.49
N ARG A 53 21.05 -12.30 -43.21
CA ARG A 53 19.78 -11.66 -43.58
C ARG A 53 18.91 -11.40 -42.35
N GLU A 54 18.81 -12.36 -41.43
CA GLU A 54 18.08 -12.18 -40.17
C GLU A 54 18.68 -11.07 -39.32
N LEU A 55 20.01 -11.02 -39.18
CA LEU A 55 20.71 -9.96 -38.45
C LEU A 55 20.46 -8.58 -39.05
N ALA A 56 20.45 -8.47 -40.38
CA ALA A 56 20.13 -7.23 -41.07
C ALA A 56 18.68 -6.79 -40.78
N ASN A 57 17.74 -7.72 -40.83
CA ASN A 57 16.32 -7.46 -40.53
C ASN A 57 16.12 -7.00 -39.08
N LEU A 58 16.70 -7.72 -38.12
CA LEU A 58 16.67 -7.38 -36.69
C LEU A 58 17.26 -5.99 -36.42
N THR A 59 18.40 -5.69 -37.04
CA THR A 59 19.05 -4.38 -36.91
C THR A 59 18.16 -3.24 -37.45
N MET A 60 17.50 -3.46 -38.57
CA MET A 60 16.57 -2.49 -39.16
C MET A 60 15.36 -2.26 -38.24
N GLU A 61 14.77 -3.33 -37.71
CA GLU A 61 13.63 -3.24 -36.78
C GLU A 61 14.00 -2.48 -35.49
N MET A 62 15.19 -2.74 -34.95
CA MET A 62 15.72 -1.99 -33.80
C MET A 62 15.84 -0.49 -34.12
N LYS A 63 16.37 -0.12 -35.29
CA LYS A 63 16.51 1.29 -35.71
C LYS A 63 15.16 1.99 -35.88
N LEU A 64 14.18 1.31 -36.47
CA LEU A 64 12.83 1.85 -36.67
C LEU A 64 12.08 2.05 -35.36
N THR A 65 12.29 1.16 -34.39
CA THR A 65 11.54 1.18 -33.11
C THR A 65 12.24 1.94 -31.99
N ALA A 66 13.54 2.21 -32.09
CA ALA A 66 14.31 2.90 -31.03
C ALA A 66 13.80 4.32 -30.74
N GLY A 67 13.42 5.09 -31.76
CA GLY A 67 12.90 6.45 -31.61
C GLY A 67 11.57 6.49 -30.83
N PRO A 68 10.52 5.81 -31.32
CA PRO A 68 9.22 5.75 -30.63
C PRO A 68 9.32 5.21 -29.20
N LYS A 69 10.12 4.15 -28.97
CA LYS A 69 10.33 3.59 -27.62
C LYS A 69 10.99 4.62 -26.69
N LYS A 70 12.04 5.32 -27.15
CA LYS A 70 12.73 6.36 -26.37
C LYS A 70 11.79 7.54 -26.04
N ALA A 71 10.98 7.98 -27.00
CA ALA A 71 10.03 9.07 -26.79
C ALA A 71 8.95 8.70 -25.76
N ALA A 72 8.42 7.48 -25.82
CA ALA A 72 7.45 6.97 -24.85
C ALA A 72 8.04 6.89 -23.43
N LEU A 73 9.27 6.38 -23.29
CA LEU A 73 9.96 6.32 -21.99
C LEU A 73 10.19 7.71 -21.41
N GLU A 74 10.64 8.67 -22.22
CA GLU A 74 10.88 10.05 -21.78
C GLU A 74 9.58 10.75 -21.37
N HIS A 75 8.49 10.52 -22.11
CA HIS A 75 7.17 11.04 -21.75
C HIS A 75 6.68 10.48 -20.40
N LEU A 76 6.83 9.17 -20.17
CA LEU A 76 6.48 8.55 -18.89
C LEU A 76 7.33 9.09 -17.75
N ARG A 77 8.65 9.24 -17.95
CA ARG A 77 9.56 9.86 -16.98
C ARG A 77 9.09 11.25 -16.57
N LYS A 78 8.77 12.12 -17.54
CA LYS A 78 8.25 13.48 -17.28
C LYS A 78 6.92 13.46 -16.52
N LYS A 79 6.01 12.55 -16.85
CA LYS A 79 4.74 12.39 -16.10
C LYS A 79 4.97 11.98 -14.65
N ILE A 80 5.93 11.09 -14.40
CA ILE A 80 6.30 10.69 -13.04
C ILE A 80 6.85 11.88 -12.27
N GLU A 81 7.79 12.63 -12.83
CA GLU A 81 8.39 13.81 -12.20
C GLU A 81 7.34 14.86 -11.82
N MET A 82 6.43 15.19 -12.74
CA MET A 82 5.31 16.10 -12.46
C MET A 82 4.39 15.56 -11.37
N SER A 83 4.10 14.25 -11.36
CA SER A 83 3.27 13.62 -10.34
C SER A 83 3.93 13.70 -8.96
N THR A 84 5.22 13.41 -8.88
CA THR A 84 6.01 13.50 -7.64
C THR A 84 5.98 14.92 -7.07
N GLU A 85 6.12 15.94 -7.91
CA GLU A 85 6.06 17.33 -7.43
C GLU A 85 4.65 17.71 -6.94
N ARG A 86 3.58 17.25 -7.61
CA ARG A 86 2.20 17.44 -7.12
C ARG A 86 1.99 16.76 -5.76
N ILE A 87 2.51 15.55 -5.57
CA ILE A 87 2.45 14.84 -4.28
C ILE A 87 3.19 15.63 -3.20
N ARG A 88 4.37 16.18 -3.51
CA ARG A 88 5.14 17.00 -2.57
C ARG A 88 4.34 18.21 -2.08
N VAL A 89 3.73 18.95 -3.00
CA VAL A 89 2.87 20.11 -2.67
C VAL A 89 1.64 19.69 -1.88
N ALA A 90 1.00 18.58 -2.23
CA ALA A 90 -0.15 18.06 -1.50
C ALA A 90 0.21 17.68 -0.06
N LYS A 91 1.34 16.98 0.15
CA LYS A 91 1.84 16.63 1.49
C LYS A 91 2.13 17.85 2.36
N GLN A 92 2.71 18.90 1.77
CA GLN A 92 2.96 20.14 2.52
C GLN A 92 1.65 20.80 2.99
N LYS A 93 0.59 20.74 2.16
CA LYS A 93 -0.74 21.24 2.54
C LYS A 93 -1.40 20.36 3.60
N GLU A 94 -1.26 19.04 3.47
CA GLU A 94 -1.73 18.06 4.46
C GLU A 94 -1.11 18.33 5.83
N GLU A 95 0.21 18.50 5.90
CA GLU A 95 0.92 18.78 7.15
C GLU A 95 0.47 20.11 7.79
N GLN A 96 0.25 21.15 6.98
CA GLN A 96 -0.27 22.43 7.47
C GLN A 96 -1.69 22.30 8.02
N ALA A 97 -2.57 21.60 7.30
CA ALA A 97 -3.94 21.35 7.75
C ALA A 97 -3.95 20.54 9.05
N GLN A 98 -3.05 19.55 9.19
CA GLN A 98 -2.91 18.77 10.41
C GLN A 98 -2.53 19.65 11.61
N LYS A 99 -1.54 20.54 11.47
CA LYS A 99 -1.14 21.47 12.55
C LYS A 99 -2.30 22.37 12.99
N VAL A 100 -3.06 22.90 12.03
CA VAL A 100 -4.25 23.73 12.32
C VAL A 100 -5.32 22.90 13.05
N TRP A 101 -5.57 21.67 12.59
CA TRP A 101 -6.53 20.78 13.21
C TRP A 101 -6.12 20.39 14.65
N GLU A 102 -4.85 20.07 14.88
CA GLU A 102 -4.32 19.75 16.21
C GLU A 102 -4.48 20.93 17.17
N ALA A 103 -4.15 22.16 16.73
CA ALA A 103 -4.34 23.36 17.53
C ALA A 103 -5.82 23.62 17.87
N ALA A 104 -6.71 23.49 16.88
CA ALA A 104 -8.15 23.64 17.09
C ALA A 104 -8.72 22.57 18.04
N SER A 105 -8.27 21.33 17.89
CA SER A 105 -8.66 20.21 18.76
C SER A 105 -8.20 20.43 20.20
N GLN A 106 -6.99 20.94 20.40
CA GLN A 106 -6.50 21.27 21.73
C GLN A 106 -7.32 22.41 22.38
N ALA A 107 -7.63 23.46 21.63
CA ALA A 107 -8.46 24.56 22.15
C ALA A 107 -9.84 24.09 22.62
N VAL A 108 -10.48 23.16 21.89
CA VAL A 108 -11.76 22.56 22.31
C VAL A 108 -11.60 21.81 23.63
N LYS A 109 -10.54 20.99 23.77
CA LYS A 109 -10.28 20.24 25.01
C LYS A 109 -10.05 21.17 26.20
N ASP A 110 -9.32 22.27 25.99
CA ASP A 110 -9.03 23.24 27.05
C ASP A 110 -10.33 23.93 27.52
N GLU A 111 -11.20 24.31 26.59
CA GLU A 111 -12.53 24.88 26.89
C GLU A 111 -13.46 23.87 27.59
N GLU A 112 -13.45 22.60 27.16
CA GLU A 112 -14.21 21.52 27.81
C GLU A 112 -13.72 21.28 29.24
N ALA A 113 -12.41 21.27 29.47
CA ALA A 113 -11.83 21.12 30.79
C ALA A 113 -12.15 22.33 31.69
N MET A 114 -12.08 23.55 31.16
CA MET A 114 -12.45 24.75 31.90
C MET A 114 -13.93 24.74 32.28
N LYS A 115 -14.81 24.36 31.35
CA LYS A 115 -16.24 24.20 31.61
C LYS A 115 -16.48 23.18 32.72
N GLN A 116 -15.83 22.02 32.65
CA GLN A 116 -15.98 20.97 33.65
C GLN A 116 -15.61 21.47 35.06
N LYS A 117 -14.49 22.20 35.18
CA LYS A 117 -14.07 22.83 36.43
C LYS A 117 -15.12 23.83 36.94
N LEU A 118 -15.64 24.69 36.07
CA LEU A 118 -16.68 25.66 36.45
C LEU A 118 -17.97 24.98 36.93
N CYS A 119 -18.35 23.87 36.29
CA CYS A 119 -19.50 23.06 36.74
C CYS A 119 -19.27 22.47 38.13
N GLU A 120 -18.05 21.98 38.40
CA GLU A 120 -17.67 21.46 39.72
C GLU A 120 -17.68 22.56 40.80
N ASP A 121 -17.07 23.71 40.51
CA ASP A 121 -17.04 24.87 41.40
C ASP A 121 -18.46 25.36 41.72
N LEU A 122 -19.34 25.45 40.71
CA LEU A 122 -20.75 25.81 40.90
C LEU A 122 -21.48 24.80 41.79
N ASN A 123 -21.29 23.50 41.54
CA ASN A 123 -21.93 22.45 42.33
C ASN A 123 -21.48 22.51 43.79
N ASN A 124 -20.20 22.76 44.05
CA ASN A 124 -19.68 22.95 45.40
C ASN A 124 -20.30 24.17 46.08
N LEU A 125 -20.37 25.32 45.38
CA LEU A 125 -20.98 26.53 45.92
C LEU A 125 -22.47 26.33 46.26
N VAL A 126 -23.22 25.62 45.42
CA VAL A 126 -24.64 25.29 45.68
C VAL A 126 -24.79 24.41 46.92
N LYS A 127 -23.92 23.40 47.07
CA LYS A 127 -23.92 22.52 48.26
C LYS A 127 -23.57 23.29 49.54
N GLU A 128 -22.52 24.11 49.50
CA GLU A 128 -22.08 24.92 50.64
C GLU A 128 -23.15 25.95 51.05
N SER A 129 -23.74 26.64 50.08
CA SER A 129 -24.83 27.60 50.31
C SER A 129 -26.04 26.92 50.93
N SER A 130 -26.47 25.78 50.38
CA SER A 130 -27.61 25.01 50.92
C SER A 130 -27.35 24.54 52.34
N SER A 131 -26.15 24.01 52.62
CA SER A 131 -25.75 23.55 53.96
C SER A 131 -25.73 24.70 54.97
N THR A 132 -25.18 25.86 54.58
CA THR A 132 -25.11 27.06 55.41
C THR A 132 -26.51 27.62 55.70
N GLN A 133 -27.36 27.73 54.67
CA GLN A 133 -28.74 28.19 54.81
C GLN A 133 -29.55 27.24 55.71
N PHE A 134 -29.40 25.93 55.52
CA PHE A 134 -30.08 24.92 56.33
C PHE A 134 -29.65 24.98 57.80
N SER A 135 -28.34 25.05 58.06
CA SER A 135 -27.80 25.16 59.43
C SER A 135 -28.31 26.42 60.14
N ARG A 136 -28.37 27.55 59.43
CA ARG A 136 -28.91 28.81 59.96
C ARG A 136 -30.41 28.71 60.26
N LEU A 137 -31.19 28.06 59.39
CA LEU A 137 -32.62 27.82 59.61
C LEU A 137 -32.86 26.94 60.85
N GLU A 138 -32.11 25.86 60.99
CA GLU A 138 -32.17 24.97 62.16
C GLU A 138 -31.80 25.70 63.46
N GLU A 139 -30.78 26.56 63.43
CA GLU A 139 -30.44 27.39 64.59
C GLU A 139 -31.56 28.37 64.96
N LEU A 140 -32.11 29.09 63.98
CA LEU A 140 -33.22 30.01 64.20
C LEU A 140 -34.45 29.28 64.75
N LYS A 141 -34.74 28.08 64.23
CA LYS A 141 -35.82 27.22 64.74
C LYS A 141 -35.59 26.83 66.20
N ARG A 142 -34.39 26.36 66.57
CA ARG A 142 -34.05 26.03 67.97
C ARG A 142 -34.18 27.24 68.90
N ARG A 143 -33.71 28.42 68.46
CA ARG A 143 -33.84 29.67 69.23
C ARG A 143 -35.31 30.05 69.42
N LEU A 144 -36.14 29.88 68.39
CA LEU A 144 -37.57 30.15 68.45
C LEU A 144 -38.29 29.18 69.42
N GLU A 145 -37.95 27.90 69.38
CA GLU A 145 -38.48 26.88 70.29
C GLU A 145 -38.09 27.17 71.75
N ALA A 146 -36.85 27.59 72.01
CA ALA A 146 -36.38 27.97 73.35
C ALA A 146 -37.10 29.21 73.93
N LEU A 147 -37.49 30.16 73.08
CA LEU A 147 -38.26 31.35 73.47
C LEU A 147 -39.76 31.07 73.62
N ASN A 148 -40.25 29.89 73.20
CA ASN A 148 -41.66 29.51 73.25
C ASN A 148 -41.85 28.08 73.80
N PRO A 149 -41.42 27.78 75.04
CA PRO A 149 -41.40 26.42 75.59
C PRO A 149 -42.80 25.77 75.72
N SER A 150 -43.89 26.55 75.66
CA SER A 150 -45.26 26.05 75.85
C SER A 150 -46.12 25.99 74.59
N ARG A 151 -45.56 26.16 73.38
CA ARG A 151 -46.35 26.08 72.13
C ARG A 151 -45.86 24.97 71.22
N ALA A 152 -46.17 23.72 71.57
CA ALA A 152 -46.27 22.64 70.58
C ALA A 152 -47.36 23.01 69.57
N SER A 153 -47.00 23.78 68.54
CA SER A 153 -47.95 24.34 67.57
C SER A 153 -47.86 23.56 66.27
N ALA A 154 -49.00 22.93 65.96
CA ALA A 154 -49.31 22.18 64.75
C ALA A 154 -48.83 22.86 63.46
N PRO A 155 -48.45 22.08 62.43
CA PRO A 155 -47.94 22.61 61.18
C PRO A 155 -49.00 23.48 60.49
N SER A 156 -48.64 24.75 60.27
CA SER A 156 -49.48 25.70 59.52
C SER A 156 -49.64 25.22 58.06
N PRO A 157 -50.87 25.24 57.49
CA PRO A 157 -51.15 24.74 56.15
C PRO A 157 -50.32 25.41 55.05
N TYR A 158 -49.80 26.62 55.28
CA TYR A 158 -48.94 27.34 54.34
C TYR A 158 -47.58 26.66 54.09
N VAL A 159 -47.03 25.94 55.08
CA VAL A 159 -45.72 25.28 54.95
C VAL A 159 -45.81 24.05 54.03
N ARG A 160 -46.95 23.36 54.03
CA ARG A 160 -47.19 22.23 53.11
C ARG A 160 -47.32 22.67 51.66
N TYR A 161 -47.96 23.81 51.39
CA TYR A 161 -48.09 24.34 50.03
C TYR A 161 -46.75 24.82 49.45
N LEU A 162 -45.91 25.49 50.25
CA LEU A 162 -44.58 25.89 49.79
C LEU A 162 -43.66 24.70 49.49
N LEU A 163 -43.71 23.64 50.31
CA LEU A 163 -42.92 22.43 50.04
C LEU A 163 -43.35 21.75 48.74
N PHE A 164 -44.66 21.63 48.49
CA PHE A 164 -45.18 21.09 47.24
C PHE A 164 -44.79 21.93 46.02
N HIS A 165 -44.81 23.25 46.16
CA HIS A 165 -44.42 24.13 45.05
C HIS A 165 -42.91 24.07 44.78
N PHE A 166 -42.08 23.96 45.83
CA PHE A 166 -40.64 23.82 45.70
C PHE A 166 -40.25 22.47 45.07
N ILE A 167 -40.94 21.38 45.44
CA ILE A 167 -40.76 20.06 44.82
C ILE A 167 -41.22 20.09 43.35
N TYR A 168 -42.34 20.75 43.04
CA TYR A 168 -42.84 20.89 41.67
C TYR A 168 -41.88 21.68 40.76
N LEU A 169 -41.28 22.76 41.27
CA LEU A 169 -40.26 23.52 40.56
C LEU A 169 -38.96 22.74 40.37
N LEU A 170 -38.54 21.92 41.35
CA LEU A 170 -37.36 21.05 41.22
C LEU A 170 -37.56 19.97 40.15
N ILE A 171 -38.77 19.40 40.04
CA ILE A 171 -39.08 18.38 39.03
C ILE A 171 -39.10 18.99 37.61
N ILE A 172 -39.54 20.24 37.45
CA ILE A 172 -39.59 20.90 36.14
C ILE A 172 -38.20 21.35 35.65
N PHE A 173 -37.30 21.74 36.55
CA PHE A 173 -35.98 22.28 36.17
C PHE A 173 -34.83 21.27 36.12
N CYS A 174 -35.03 20.03 36.60
CA CYS A 174 -34.02 18.96 36.58
C CYS A 174 -34.27 17.85 35.51
N ALA A 175 -35.22 18.05 34.58
CA ALA A 175 -35.42 17.20 33.40
C ALA A 175 -34.95 17.93 32.14
#